data_AF-A0A1G6NTV3-F1
#
_entry.id   AF-A0A1G6NTV3-F1
#
_cell.length_a   1.000
_cell.length_b   1.000
_cell.length_c   1.000
_cell.angle_alpha   90.00
_cell.angle_beta   90.00
_cell.angle_gamma   90.00
#
_symmetry.space_group_name_H-M   'P 1'
#
loop_
_entity.id
_entity.type
_entity.pdbx_description
1 polymer ?
#
loop_
_entity_poly.entity_id
_entity_poly.type
_entity_poly.pdbx_seq_one_letter_code
_entity_poly.pdbx_strand_id
1 'polypeptide(L)'
;MEEILNIEQKEIDYLKAKDKRMSDLIEKIGKIKRICIPEPFTALCRNIVYQQLSSQAADSIWVNFNNKLSELTPAAIISAKKSELKAAGLSERKIDYLNNLSEAVLNNQLKLSKLGEMTDQEIIEQLIKIKSILKSLEINFQHIIQQLLYIFGR
;
A
#
# COMPACT_ATOMS: atom_id res chain seq x y z
N MET A 1 3.83 5.30 -11.13
CA MET A 1 5.07 5.47 -11.93
C MET A 1 6.18 4.70 -11.25
N GLU A 2 7.12 4.13 -12.00
CA GLU A 2 8.36 3.61 -11.41
C GLU A 2 9.27 4.78 -11.05
N GLU A 3 9.82 4.75 -9.85
CA GLU A 3 10.69 5.77 -9.31
C GLU A 3 11.90 5.14 -8.64
N ILE A 4 13.02 5.84 -8.67
CA ILE A 4 14.23 5.43 -7.98
C ILE A 4 14.10 5.82 -6.51
N LEU A 5 14.23 4.85 -5.60
CA LEU A 5 14.27 5.14 -4.18
C LEU A 5 15.47 6.04 -3.90
N ASN A 6 15.23 7.25 -3.38
CA ASN A 6 16.28 8.19 -3.09
C ASN A 6 16.89 7.86 -1.72
N ILE A 7 17.97 7.08 -1.73
CA ILE A 7 18.77 6.77 -0.55
C ILE A 7 19.98 7.70 -0.57
N GLU A 8 20.20 8.47 0.48
CA GLU A 8 21.36 9.34 0.57
C GLU A 8 22.64 8.52 0.66
N GLN A 9 23.73 9.04 0.09
CA GLN A 9 25.02 8.36 0.10
C GLN A 9 25.49 8.02 1.53
N LYS A 10 25.17 8.89 2.51
CA LYS A 10 25.49 8.66 3.93
C LYS A 10 24.85 7.37 4.48
N GLU A 11 23.62 7.05 4.07
CA GLU A 11 22.91 5.85 4.52
C GLU A 11 23.48 4.60 3.86
N ILE A 12 23.81 4.71 2.57
CA ILE A 12 24.50 3.65 1.81
C ILE A 12 25.84 3.33 2.49
N ASP A 13 26.66 4.34 2.75
CA ASP A 13 27.99 4.17 3.35
C ASP A 13 27.90 3.58 4.75
N TYR A 14 26.93 4.02 5.56
CA TYR A 14 26.67 3.43 6.87
C TYR A 14 26.33 1.94 6.78
N LEU A 15 25.41 1.55 5.87
CA LEU A 15 25.01 0.15 5.70
C LEU A 15 26.17 -0.72 5.19
N LYS A 16 26.96 -0.21 4.24
CA LYS A 16 28.16 -0.89 3.73
C LYS A 16 29.20 -1.12 4.84
N ALA A 17 29.41 -0.13 5.70
CA ALA A 17 30.37 -0.23 6.79
C ALA A 17 29.92 -1.18 7.91
N LYS A 18 28.62 -1.37 8.10
CA LYS A 18 28.05 -2.22 9.15
C LYS A 18 28.04 -3.70 8.80
N ASP A 19 27.84 -4.06 7.53
CA ASP A 19 27.73 -5.46 7.10
C ASP A 19 28.33 -5.67 5.71
N LYS A 20 29.31 -6.56 5.61
CA LYS A 20 29.99 -6.90 4.36
C LYS A 20 29.05 -7.52 3.32
N ARG A 21 28.14 -8.40 3.73
CA ARG A 21 27.14 -8.99 2.81
C ARG A 21 26.19 -7.93 2.29
N MET A 22 25.81 -6.97 3.15
CA MET A 22 25.02 -5.82 2.72
C MET A 22 25.79 -4.97 1.70
N SER A 23 27.09 -4.76 1.90
CA SER A 23 27.94 -4.05 0.93
C SER A 23 27.95 -4.72 -0.45
N ASP A 24 28.20 -6.04 -0.48
CA ASP A 24 28.22 -6.82 -1.72
C ASP A 24 26.87 -6.75 -2.44
N LEU A 25 25.75 -6.79 -1.69
CA LEU A 25 24.40 -6.67 -2.25
C LEU A 25 24.12 -5.28 -2.82
N ILE A 26 24.49 -4.22 -2.12
CA ILE A 26 24.31 -2.84 -2.57
C ILE A 26 25.08 -2.62 -3.88
N GLU A 27 26.31 -3.13 -3.98
CA GLU A 27 27.13 -3.01 -5.19
C GLU A 27 26.56 -3.80 -6.37
N LYS A 28 26.01 -4.98 -6.10
CA LYS A 28 25.42 -5.84 -7.13
C LYS A 28 24.07 -5.32 -7.65
N ILE A 29 23.21 -4.83 -6.75
CA ILE A 29 21.85 -4.39 -7.07
C ILE A 29 21.86 -2.95 -7.61
N GLY A 30 22.72 -2.09 -7.05
CA GLY A 30 22.75 -0.67 -7.38
C GLY A 30 21.48 0.05 -6.92
N LYS A 31 21.03 1.04 -7.71
CA LYS A 31 19.86 1.86 -7.36
C LYS A 31 18.58 1.03 -7.38
N ILE A 32 17.85 1.06 -6.28
CA ILE A 32 16.57 0.34 -6.13
C ILE A 32 15.46 1.17 -6.79
N LYS A 33 14.69 0.54 -7.68
CA LYS A 33 13.46 1.10 -8.22
C LYS A 33 12.25 0.61 -7.42
N ARG A 34 11.28 1.48 -7.19
CA ARG A 34 9.99 1.15 -6.61
C ARG A 34 8.86 1.74 -7.44
N ILE A 35 7.73 1.03 -7.45
CA ILE A 35 6.49 1.57 -8.00
C ILE A 35 5.88 2.47 -6.95
N CYS A 36 5.66 3.73 -7.30
CA CYS A 36 4.89 4.65 -6.49
C CYS A 36 3.49 4.89 -7.08
N ILE A 37 2.50 4.89 -6.18
CA ILE A 37 1.11 5.23 -6.48
C ILE A 37 0.82 6.53 -5.75
N PRO A 38 0.58 7.64 -6.47
CA PRO A 38 0.48 8.97 -5.88
C PRO A 38 -0.83 9.21 -5.14
N GLU A 39 -1.88 8.44 -5.42
CA GLU A 39 -3.18 8.62 -4.79
C GLU A 39 -3.31 7.69 -3.56
N PRO A 40 -3.46 8.23 -2.33
CA PRO A 40 -3.45 7.44 -1.09
C PRO A 40 -4.48 6.31 -1.03
N PHE A 41 -5.71 6.54 -1.50
CA PHE A 41 -6.76 5.53 -1.47
C PHE A 41 -6.39 4.33 -2.34
N THR A 42 -5.98 4.58 -3.58
CA THR A 42 -5.50 3.59 -4.55
C THR A 42 -4.30 2.84 -4.00
N ALA A 43 -3.36 3.53 -3.36
CA ALA A 43 -2.21 2.91 -2.72
C ALA A 43 -2.64 1.92 -1.62
N LEU A 44 -3.58 2.31 -0.76
CA LEU A 44 -4.11 1.45 0.29
C LEU A 44 -4.89 0.25 -0.28
N CYS A 45 -5.75 0.47 -1.28
CA CYS A 45 -6.48 -0.59 -1.97
C CYS A 45 -5.51 -1.59 -2.61
N ARG A 46 -4.48 -1.14 -3.31
CA ARG A 46 -3.48 -2.02 -3.92
C ARG A 46 -2.75 -2.82 -2.86
N ASN A 47 -2.35 -2.20 -1.76
CA ASN A 47 -1.71 -2.93 -0.67
C ASN A 47 -2.60 -4.05 -0.13
N ILE A 48 -3.91 -3.81 0.09
CA ILE A 48 -4.86 -4.86 0.47
C ILE A 48 -4.90 -5.99 -0.56
N VAL A 49 -4.93 -5.67 -1.85
CA VAL A 49 -4.97 -6.68 -2.93
C VAL A 49 -3.70 -7.52 -2.97
N TYR A 50 -2.53 -6.93 -2.71
CA TYR A 50 -1.22 -7.60 -2.84
C TYR A 50 -0.83 -8.45 -1.62
N GLN A 51 -1.57 -8.34 -0.50
CA GLN A 51 -1.29 -9.12 0.69
C GLN A 51 -1.30 -10.63 0.44
N GLN A 52 -0.28 -11.30 0.99
CA GLN A 52 -0.13 -12.76 1.05
C GLN A 52 -0.17 -13.46 -0.32
N LEU A 53 0.28 -12.78 -1.37
CA LEU A 53 0.34 -13.29 -2.74
C LEU A 53 1.72 -13.06 -3.36
N SER A 54 2.05 -13.85 -4.39
CA SER A 54 3.16 -13.51 -5.28
C SER A 54 2.81 -12.28 -6.10
N SER A 55 3.83 -11.53 -6.55
CA SER A 55 3.65 -10.33 -7.37
C SER A 55 2.78 -10.61 -8.60
N GLN A 56 3.06 -11.69 -9.34
CA GLN A 56 2.33 -12.04 -10.56
C GLN A 56 0.83 -12.34 -10.32
N ALA A 57 0.52 -13.04 -9.23
CA ALA A 57 -0.87 -13.33 -8.87
C ALA A 57 -1.60 -12.04 -8.45
N ALA A 58 -0.95 -11.20 -7.66
CA ALA A 58 -1.49 -9.92 -7.22
C ALA A 58 -1.69 -8.95 -8.40
N ASP A 59 -0.76 -8.88 -9.35
CA ASP A 59 -0.88 -8.06 -10.56
C ASP A 59 -2.13 -8.45 -11.37
N SER A 60 -2.34 -9.75 -11.57
CA SER A 60 -3.49 -10.28 -12.31
C SER A 60 -4.82 -9.92 -11.63
N ILE A 61 -4.90 -10.10 -10.30
CA ILE A 61 -6.09 -9.74 -9.52
C ILE A 61 -6.31 -8.21 -9.56
N TRP A 62 -5.25 -7.43 -9.44
CA TRP A 62 -5.32 -5.97 -9.48
C TRP A 62 -5.87 -5.44 -10.80
N VAL A 63 -5.39 -5.96 -11.94
CA VAL A 63 -5.91 -5.59 -13.26
C VAL A 63 -7.39 -5.97 -13.37
N ASN A 64 -7.76 -7.20 -13.01
CA ASN A 64 -9.15 -7.65 -13.07
C ASN A 64 -10.07 -6.84 -12.17
N PHE A 65 -9.62 -6.50 -10.97
CA PHE A 65 -10.36 -5.68 -10.01
C PHE A 65 -10.61 -4.27 -10.55
N ASN A 66 -9.59 -3.60 -11.08
CA ASN A 66 -9.76 -2.28 -11.69
C ASN A 66 -10.71 -2.35 -12.90
N ASN A 67 -10.64 -3.40 -13.71
CA ASN A 67 -11.55 -3.57 -14.86
C ASN A 67 -13.02 -3.80 -14.47
N LYS A 68 -13.32 -4.12 -13.21
CA LYS A 68 -14.71 -4.20 -12.71
C LYS A 68 -15.29 -2.86 -12.32
N LEU A 69 -14.46 -1.84 -12.17
CA LEU A 69 -14.86 -0.50 -11.73
C LEU A 69 -14.64 0.49 -12.87
N SER A 70 -15.56 1.44 -13.06
CA SER A 70 -15.32 2.55 -13.99
C SER A 70 -14.20 3.47 -13.51
N GLU A 71 -14.12 3.65 -12.19
CA GLU A 71 -13.10 4.41 -11.48
C GLU A 71 -12.92 3.82 -10.08
N LEU A 72 -11.69 3.77 -9.58
CA LEU A 72 -11.40 3.28 -8.24
C LEU A 72 -11.68 4.38 -7.21
N THR A 73 -12.93 4.42 -6.72
CA THR A 73 -13.35 5.34 -5.66
C THR A 73 -13.98 4.57 -4.48
N PRO A 74 -14.02 5.16 -3.28
CA PRO A 74 -14.72 4.55 -2.14
C PRO A 74 -16.18 4.17 -2.46
N ALA A 75 -16.90 5.07 -3.16
CA ALA A 75 -18.28 4.84 -3.55
C ALA A 75 -18.43 3.70 -4.56
N ALA A 76 -17.49 3.58 -5.52
CA ALA A 76 -17.49 2.50 -6.50
C ALA A 76 -17.27 1.12 -5.84
N ILE A 77 -16.37 1.04 -4.85
CA ILE A 77 -16.13 -0.21 -4.11
C ILE A 77 -17.38 -0.64 -3.34
N ILE A 78 -18.02 0.27 -2.60
CA ILE A 78 -19.25 -0.04 -1.84
C ILE A 78 -20.39 -0.46 -2.76
N SER A 79 -20.51 0.18 -3.92
CA SER A 79 -21.60 -0.09 -4.87
C SER A 79 -21.40 -1.38 -5.68
N ALA A 80 -20.16 -1.88 -5.76
CA ALA A 80 -19.84 -3.07 -6.53
C ALA A 80 -20.45 -4.33 -5.91
N LYS A 81 -20.96 -5.23 -6.76
CA LYS A 81 -21.52 -6.49 -6.25
C LYS A 81 -20.40 -7.38 -5.75
N LYS A 82 -20.59 -7.98 -4.57
CA LYS A 82 -19.63 -8.95 -3.99
C LYS A 82 -19.25 -10.07 -4.97
N SER A 83 -20.19 -10.53 -5.78
CA SER A 83 -19.96 -11.56 -6.81
C SER A 83 -18.99 -11.09 -7.91
N GLU A 84 -19.07 -9.83 -8.34
CA GLU A 84 -18.18 -9.26 -9.36
C GLU A 84 -16.76 -9.10 -8.82
N LEU A 85 -16.63 -8.66 -7.56
CA LEU A 85 -15.34 -8.57 -6.87
C LEU A 85 -14.71 -9.95 -6.65
N LYS A 86 -15.51 -10.97 -6.29
CA LYS A 86 -15.02 -12.36 -6.22
C LYS A 86 -14.56 -12.87 -7.59
N ALA A 87 -15.30 -12.54 -8.66
CA ALA A 87 -14.93 -12.91 -10.02
C ALA A 87 -13.62 -12.24 -10.51
N ALA A 88 -13.22 -11.12 -9.90
CA ALA A 88 -11.91 -10.50 -10.12
C ALA A 88 -10.75 -11.24 -9.42
N GLY A 89 -11.04 -12.26 -8.60
CA GLY A 89 -10.06 -13.04 -7.86
C GLY A 89 -9.82 -12.56 -6.42
N LEU A 90 -10.63 -11.62 -5.92
CA LEU A 90 -10.54 -11.18 -4.52
C LEU A 90 -11.13 -12.23 -3.58
N SER A 91 -10.42 -12.49 -2.48
CA SER A 91 -10.99 -13.28 -1.38
C SER A 91 -12.06 -12.47 -0.66
N GLU A 92 -12.96 -13.17 0.01
CA GLU A 92 -14.02 -12.55 0.84
C GLU A 92 -13.45 -11.54 1.83
N ARG A 93 -12.35 -11.91 2.48
CA ARG A 93 -11.65 -11.07 3.45
C ARG A 93 -11.09 -9.79 2.82
N LYS A 94 -10.53 -9.85 1.60
CA LYS A 94 -10.05 -8.66 0.88
C LYS A 94 -11.19 -7.73 0.48
N ILE A 95 -12.33 -8.29 0.09
CA ILE A 95 -13.54 -7.51 -0.21
C ILE A 95 -14.01 -6.76 1.04
N ASP A 96 -14.09 -7.45 2.19
CA ASP A 96 -14.48 -6.82 3.45
C ASP A 96 -13.50 -5.70 3.83
N TYR A 97 -12.19 -5.88 3.59
CA TYR A 97 -11.18 -4.86 3.87
C TYR A 97 -11.32 -3.63 2.98
N LEU A 98 -11.55 -3.82 1.68
CA LEU A 98 -11.78 -2.73 0.73
C LEU A 98 -13.07 -1.95 1.08
N ASN A 99 -14.13 -2.65 1.48
CA ASN A 99 -15.37 -2.01 1.94
C ASN A 99 -15.15 -1.20 3.21
N ASN A 100 -14.51 -1.78 4.23
CA ASN A 100 -14.22 -1.07 5.48
C ASN A 100 -13.34 0.18 5.27
N LEU A 101 -12.32 0.08 4.41
CA LEU A 101 -11.50 1.23 4.03
C LEU A 101 -12.37 2.31 3.34
N SER A 102 -13.23 1.90 2.42
CA SER A 102 -14.11 2.81 1.68
C SER A 102 -15.11 3.51 2.60
N GLU A 103 -15.72 2.78 3.53
CA GLU A 103 -16.61 3.33 4.55
C GLU A 103 -15.87 4.31 5.46
N ALA A 104 -14.67 3.98 5.90
CA ALA A 104 -13.88 4.87 6.76
C ALA A 104 -13.56 6.20 6.06
N VAL A 105 -13.25 6.17 4.76
CA VAL A 105 -13.01 7.38 3.96
C VAL A 105 -14.30 8.18 3.75
N LEU A 106 -15.40 7.53 3.35
CA LEU A 106 -16.68 8.20 3.12
C LEU A 106 -17.28 8.81 4.39
N ASN A 107 -17.11 8.15 5.53
CA ASN A 107 -17.61 8.61 6.82
C ASN A 107 -16.65 9.61 7.51
N ASN A 108 -15.61 10.10 6.83
CA ASN A 108 -14.59 10.99 7.38
C ASN A 108 -13.84 10.46 8.61
N GLN A 109 -13.88 9.14 8.84
CA GLN A 109 -13.12 8.47 9.90
C GLN A 109 -11.63 8.37 9.53
N LEU A 110 -11.33 8.27 8.24
CA LEU A 110 -9.98 8.34 7.68
C LEU A 110 -9.87 9.50 6.70
N LYS A 111 -9.17 10.56 7.09
CA LYS A 111 -8.93 11.73 6.23
C LYS A 111 -7.62 11.58 5.49
N LEU A 112 -7.69 11.01 4.28
CA LEU A 112 -6.50 10.74 3.46
C LEU A 112 -5.66 11.99 3.18
N SER A 113 -6.29 13.15 3.01
CA SER A 113 -5.59 14.44 2.80
C SER A 113 -4.75 14.88 4.00
N LYS A 114 -5.08 14.41 5.21
CA LYS A 114 -4.36 14.78 6.44
C LYS A 114 -3.22 13.83 6.77
N LEU A 115 -3.12 12.69 6.10
CA LEU A 115 -2.09 11.69 6.42
C LEU A 115 -0.67 12.27 6.30
N GLY A 116 -0.44 13.24 5.40
CA GLY A 116 0.85 13.91 5.28
C GLY A 116 1.24 14.79 6.45
N GLU A 117 0.26 15.31 7.20
CA GLU A 117 0.50 16.15 8.37
C GLU A 117 0.81 15.31 9.62
N MET A 118 0.47 14.02 9.58
CA MET A 118 0.59 13.10 10.72
C MET A 118 1.98 12.50 10.81
N THR A 119 2.40 12.18 12.02
CA THR A 119 3.58 11.35 12.29
C THR A 119 3.31 9.90 11.90
N ASP A 120 4.38 9.12 11.64
CA ASP A 120 4.29 7.68 11.35
C ASP A 120 3.43 6.94 12.37
N GLN A 121 3.61 7.25 13.65
CA GLN A 121 2.87 6.64 14.75
C GLN A 121 1.38 6.99 14.69
N GLU A 122 1.03 8.24 14.40
CA GLU A 122 -0.36 8.67 14.24
C GLU A 122 -1.02 8.03 13.00
N ILE A 123 -0.30 7.90 11.89
CA ILE A 123 -0.77 7.18 10.70
C ILE A 123 -1.04 5.72 11.05
N ILE A 124 -0.11 5.06 11.73
CA ILE A 124 -0.27 3.69 12.21
C ILE A 124 -1.51 3.57 13.09
N GLU A 125 -1.68 4.47 14.07
CA GLU A 125 -2.83 4.44 14.98
C GLU A 125 -4.16 4.67 14.26
N GLN A 126 -4.22 5.58 13.29
CA GLN A 126 -5.40 5.82 12.46
C GLN A 126 -5.76 4.57 11.66
N LEU A 127 -4.79 3.99 10.97
CA LEU A 127 -4.99 2.76 10.20
C LEU A 127 -5.36 1.61 11.14
N ILE A 128 -4.78 1.56 12.35
CA ILE A 128 -5.06 0.55 13.39
C ILE A 128 -6.52 0.61 13.88
N LYS A 129 -7.06 1.82 14.04
CA LYS A 129 -8.42 2.04 14.53
C LYS A 129 -9.48 1.52 13.56
N ILE A 130 -9.14 1.44 12.28
CA ILE A 130 -9.97 0.76 11.28
C ILE A 130 -9.76 -0.75 11.48
N LYS A 131 -10.43 -1.26 12.51
CA LYS A 131 -10.30 -2.56 13.21
C LYS A 131 -10.21 -3.81 12.32
N SER A 132 -10.50 -3.67 11.04
CA SER A 132 -10.51 -4.71 10.02
C SER A 132 -9.30 -4.67 9.08
N ILE A 133 -8.62 -3.53 8.87
CA ILE A 133 -7.50 -3.42 7.92
C ILE A 133 -6.28 -4.26 8.35
N LEU A 134 -6.12 -4.58 9.64
CA LEU A 134 -4.78 -4.85 10.20
C LEU A 134 -4.52 -6.27 10.63
N LYS A 135 -5.54 -7.13 10.72
CA LYS A 135 -5.32 -8.56 11.02
C LYS A 135 -4.52 -9.27 9.91
N SER A 136 -4.19 -8.59 8.81
CA SER A 136 -3.27 -9.06 7.76
C SER A 136 -2.01 -8.19 7.59
N LEU A 137 -1.86 -7.09 8.34
CA LEU A 137 -0.77 -6.12 8.12
C LEU A 137 0.49 -6.36 8.95
N GLU A 138 0.51 -7.32 9.87
CA GLU A 138 1.70 -7.69 10.66
C GLU A 138 2.96 -7.91 9.80
N ILE A 139 2.82 -8.19 8.50
CA ILE A 139 3.94 -8.49 7.60
C ILE A 139 4.36 -7.29 6.71
N ASN A 140 3.58 -6.20 6.58
CA ASN A 140 3.88 -5.16 5.55
C ASN A 140 3.57 -3.69 5.91
N PHE A 141 3.38 -3.32 7.18
CA PHE A 141 3.14 -1.92 7.57
C PHE A 141 4.19 -0.94 7.07
N GLN A 142 5.48 -1.29 7.16
CA GLN A 142 6.54 -0.38 6.77
C GLN A 142 6.49 -0.01 5.29
N HIS A 143 6.04 -0.92 4.42
CA HIS A 143 5.89 -0.61 3.00
C HIS A 143 4.75 0.39 2.76
N ILE A 144 3.63 0.23 3.46
CA ILE A 144 2.48 1.15 3.37
C ILE A 144 2.84 2.52 3.91
N ILE A 145 3.49 2.58 5.08
CA ILE A 145 3.90 3.85 5.69
C ILE A 145 4.89 4.58 4.79
N GLN A 146 5.94 3.90 4.31
CA GLN A 146 6.89 4.54 3.39
C GLN A 146 6.21 5.02 2.10
N GLN A 147 5.24 4.28 1.59
CA GLN A 147 4.48 4.71 0.42
C GLN A 147 3.61 5.93 0.73
N LEU A 148 2.95 5.97 1.89
CA LEU A 148 2.15 7.12 2.32
C LEU A 148 3.03 8.34 2.57
N LEU A 149 4.12 8.21 3.34
CA LEU A 149 5.08 9.29 3.59
C LEU A 149 5.61 9.88 2.28
N TYR A 150 5.97 9.02 1.33
CA TYR A 150 6.40 9.47 0.02
C TYR A 150 5.30 10.28 -0.70
N ILE A 151 4.04 9.80 -0.71
CA ILE A 151 2.93 10.54 -1.34
C ILE A 151 2.82 11.96 -0.78
N PHE A 152 3.17 12.14 0.50
CA PHE A 152 3.15 13.42 1.18
C PHE A 152 4.50 14.17 1.18
N GLY A 153 5.52 13.65 0.48
CA GLY A 153 6.83 14.28 0.35
C GLY A 153 7.66 14.26 1.64
N ARG A 154 7.50 13.22 2.47
CA ARG A 154 8.24 13.03 3.74
C ARG A 154 9.17 11.83 3.69
#